data_AF-A0A2K3LXF7-F1
#
_entry.id   AF-A0A2K3LXF7-F1
#
_cell.length_a   1.000
_cell.length_b   1.000
_cell.length_c   1.000
_cell.angle_alpha   90.00
_cell.angle_beta   90.00
_cell.angle_gamma   90.00
#
_symmetry.space_group_name_H-M   'P 1'
#
loop_
_entity.id
_entity.type
_entity.pdbx_description
1 polymer ?
#
loop_
_entity_poly.entity_id
_entity_poly.type
_entity_poly.pdbx_seq_one_letter_code
_entity_poly.pdbx_strand_id
1 'polypeptide(L)'
;MLAPSKNKAILEGPVCNGSQVIGWHTNEKSKRLRRFHVDMSGFAFNSTILWDPKRWRRPTSKPIRQLDSVKEGFQETTFIEQLVEDENQMEGSPPACMKIMNWHLHLDVHNVVYPKGWMLEKNLDAVIPIK
;
A
#
# COMPACT_ATOMS: atom_id res chain seq x y z
N MET A 1 16.53 13.33 -11.56
CA MET A 1 16.96 13.82 -10.23
C MET A 1 15.77 14.52 -9.59
N LEU A 2 15.51 14.30 -8.29
CA LEU A 2 14.46 15.02 -7.56
C LEU A 2 14.86 16.50 -7.44
N ALA A 3 14.01 17.40 -7.90
CA ALA A 3 14.22 18.84 -7.80
C ALA A 3 13.29 19.44 -6.74
N PRO A 4 13.69 20.51 -6.03
CA PRO A 4 12.81 21.22 -5.12
C PRO A 4 11.57 21.72 -5.86
N SER A 5 10.38 21.34 -5.39
CA SER A 5 9.10 21.80 -5.93
C SER A 5 8.45 22.81 -4.98
N LYS A 6 7.72 23.78 -5.54
CA LYS A 6 6.88 24.71 -4.75
C LYS A 6 5.54 24.10 -4.32
N ASN A 7 5.27 22.85 -4.73
CA ASN A 7 4.03 22.17 -4.39
C ASN A 7 3.96 21.90 -2.89
N LYS A 8 2.79 22.17 -2.30
CA LYS A 8 2.54 21.94 -0.88
C LYS A 8 2.54 20.43 -0.62
N ALA A 9 3.40 19.96 0.29
CA ALA A 9 3.34 18.59 0.78
C ALA A 9 2.01 18.39 1.54
N ILE A 10 1.33 17.29 1.25
CA ILE A 10 0.12 16.89 1.97
C ILE A 10 0.55 15.89 3.03
N LEU A 11 0.25 16.20 4.29
CA LEU A 11 0.43 15.27 5.40
C LEU A 11 -0.86 14.47 5.56
N GLU A 12 -0.76 13.15 5.52
CA GLU A 12 -1.83 12.21 5.85
C GLU A 12 -1.25 11.10 6.73
N GLY A 13 -2.05 10.59 7.67
CA GLY A 13 -1.63 9.50 8.53
C GLY A 13 -2.41 9.37 9.83
N PRO A 14 -2.04 8.41 10.67
CA PRO A 14 -2.71 8.17 11.95
C PRO A 14 -2.41 9.25 12.98
N VAL A 15 -3.39 9.51 13.84
CA VAL A 15 -3.25 10.29 15.07
C VAL A 15 -3.11 9.30 16.22
N CYS A 16 -2.06 9.46 17.04
CA CYS A 16 -1.67 8.43 18.00
C CYS A 16 -1.55 8.99 19.42
N ASN A 17 -2.01 8.22 20.40
CA ASN A 17 -1.75 8.45 21.83
C ASN A 17 -0.76 7.37 22.31
N GLY A 18 0.51 7.74 22.44
CA GLY A 18 1.58 6.74 22.56
C GLY A 18 1.66 5.88 21.30
N SER A 19 1.64 4.56 21.43
CA SER A 19 1.60 3.63 20.28
C SER A 19 0.18 3.36 19.76
N GLN A 20 -0.87 3.75 20.47
CA GLN A 20 -2.25 3.46 20.07
C GLN A 20 -2.74 4.46 19.03
N VAL A 21 -3.30 3.99 17.93
CA VAL A 21 -3.98 4.84 16.95
C VAL A 21 -5.37 5.19 17.45
N ILE A 22 -5.70 6.49 17.46
CA ILE A 22 -6.97 7.05 17.96
C ILE A 22 -7.77 7.81 16.90
N GLY A 23 -7.25 7.87 15.66
CA GLY A 23 -7.90 8.56 14.57
C GLY A 23 -6.95 8.87 13.42
N TRP A 24 -7.37 9.79 12.56
CA TRP A 24 -6.70 10.05 11.28
C TRP A 24 -6.60 11.55 10.98
N HIS A 25 -5.43 11.97 10.51
CA HIS A 25 -5.22 13.25 9.88
C HIS A 25 -5.34 13.09 8.36
N THR A 26 -6.34 13.73 7.75
CA THR A 26 -6.62 13.66 6.31
C THR A 26 -7.11 15.00 5.79
N ASN A 27 -6.77 15.34 4.55
CA ASN A 27 -7.11 16.62 3.93
C ASN A 27 -8.33 16.52 2.97
N GLU A 28 -8.77 15.30 2.65
CA GLU A 28 -9.77 15.09 1.59
C GLU A 28 -11.19 14.90 2.15
N LYS A 29 -12.14 15.76 1.74
CA LYS A 29 -13.56 15.64 2.13
C LYS A 29 -14.21 14.34 1.59
N SER A 30 -13.75 13.85 0.45
CA SER A 30 -14.16 12.58 -0.18
C SER A 30 -13.74 11.36 0.62
N LYS A 31 -12.62 11.45 1.36
CA LYS A 31 -12.09 10.36 2.19
C LYS A 31 -12.94 10.08 3.44
N ARG A 32 -13.89 10.95 3.82
CA ARG A 32 -14.83 10.73 4.96
C ARG A 32 -15.65 9.43 4.88
N LEU A 33 -15.69 8.79 3.70
CA LEU A 33 -16.41 7.53 3.49
C LEU A 33 -15.59 6.28 3.83
N ARG A 34 -14.29 6.43 4.15
CA ARG A 34 -13.39 5.31 4.49
C ARG A 34 -13.14 5.30 5.99
N ARG A 35 -13.07 4.11 6.58
CA ARG A 35 -12.73 3.98 8.00
C ARG A 35 -11.24 4.17 8.25
N PHE A 36 -10.41 3.57 7.38
CA PHE A 36 -8.96 3.63 7.49
C PHE A 36 -8.39 4.58 6.44
N HIS A 37 -7.68 5.62 6.90
CA HIS A 37 -7.07 6.66 6.06
C HIS A 37 -5.57 6.45 5.91
N VAL A 38 -5.20 5.31 5.36
CA VAL A 38 -3.81 4.94 5.04
C VAL A 38 -3.66 4.77 3.54
N ASP A 39 -2.50 5.17 3.04
CA ASP A 39 -2.03 4.78 1.71
C ASP A 39 -1.52 3.33 1.73
N MET A 40 -1.39 2.70 0.55
CA MET A 40 -0.89 1.33 0.40
C MET A 40 0.47 1.13 1.09
N SER A 41 1.28 2.19 1.12
CA SER A 41 2.62 2.18 1.71
C SER A 41 2.64 2.61 3.20
N GLY A 42 1.48 2.96 3.76
CA GLY A 42 1.33 3.53 5.11
C GLY A 42 1.03 2.52 6.22
N PHE A 43 0.91 1.23 5.92
CA PHE A 43 0.63 0.20 6.92
C PHE A 43 1.46 -1.06 6.69
N ALA A 44 1.57 -1.87 7.73
CA ALA A 44 2.17 -3.20 7.70
C ALA A 44 1.38 -4.13 8.61
N PHE A 45 1.46 -5.43 8.36
CA PHE A 45 0.81 -6.45 9.17
C PHE A 45 1.68 -7.70 9.25
N ASN A 46 1.47 -8.50 10.31
CA ASN A 46 2.14 -9.78 10.43
C ASN A 46 1.60 -10.74 9.35
N SER A 47 2.47 -11.21 8.47
CA SER A 47 2.09 -12.05 7.33
C SER A 47 1.33 -13.31 7.75
N THR A 48 1.58 -13.84 8.96
CA THR A 48 0.87 -15.02 9.49
C THR A 48 -0.65 -14.87 9.45
N ILE A 49 -1.15 -13.64 9.50
CA ILE A 49 -2.59 -13.33 9.43
C ILE A 49 -3.23 -13.81 8.13
N LEU A 50 -2.50 -13.85 7.01
CA LEU A 50 -3.02 -14.27 5.71
C LEU A 50 -3.42 -15.74 5.67
N TRP A 51 -2.90 -16.53 6.62
CA TRP A 51 -3.17 -17.96 6.73
C TRP A 51 -3.98 -18.32 7.97
N ASP A 52 -4.54 -17.35 8.71
CA ASP A 52 -5.37 -17.63 9.88
C ASP A 52 -6.79 -18.07 9.47
N PRO A 53 -7.13 -19.37 9.56
CA PRO A 53 -8.42 -19.88 9.10
C PRO A 53 -9.59 -19.32 9.93
N LYS A 54 -9.36 -18.94 11.20
CA LYS A 54 -10.39 -18.39 12.08
C LYS A 54 -10.77 -16.97 11.66
N ARG A 55 -9.77 -16.14 11.34
CA ARG A 55 -10.00 -14.77 10.85
C ARG A 55 -10.69 -14.75 9.49
N TRP A 56 -10.23 -15.60 8.56
CA TRP A 56 -10.79 -15.66 7.21
C TRP A 56 -12.05 -16.51 7.08
N ARG A 57 -12.52 -17.12 8.19
CA ARG A 57 -13.67 -18.04 8.26
C ARG A 57 -13.61 -19.12 7.17
N ARG A 58 -12.40 -19.62 6.87
CA ARG A 58 -12.16 -20.57 5.79
C ARG A 58 -11.31 -21.74 6.27
N PRO A 59 -11.74 -22.99 6.01
CA PRO A 59 -10.98 -24.18 6.39
C PRO A 59 -9.80 -24.49 5.46
N THR A 60 -9.62 -23.76 4.35
CA THR A 60 -8.58 -24.07 3.35
C THR A 60 -7.43 -23.08 3.41
N SER A 61 -6.19 -23.58 3.33
CA SER A 61 -4.94 -22.81 3.25
C SER A 61 -4.64 -22.25 1.85
N LYS A 62 -5.62 -22.31 0.93
CA LYS A 62 -5.43 -21.82 -0.44
C LYS A 62 -5.25 -20.30 -0.43
N PRO A 63 -4.41 -19.74 -1.34
CA PRO A 63 -4.18 -18.30 -1.39
C PRO A 63 -5.47 -17.51 -1.52
N ILE A 64 -5.59 -16.44 -0.74
CA ILE A 64 -6.72 -15.52 -0.81
C ILE A 64 -6.44 -14.54 -1.96
N ARG A 65 -7.26 -14.57 -3.01
CA ARG A 65 -7.32 -13.47 -3.97
C ARG A 65 -8.16 -12.37 -3.36
N GLN A 66 -7.54 -11.22 -3.09
CA GLN A 66 -8.29 -10.01 -2.80
C GLN A 66 -9.06 -9.61 -4.06
N LEU A 67 -10.33 -9.24 -3.92
CA LEU A 67 -11.13 -8.81 -5.08
C LEU A 67 -10.52 -7.55 -5.70
N ASP A 68 -10.33 -7.58 -7.01
CA ASP A 68 -9.88 -6.47 -7.86
C ASP A 68 -11.02 -5.50 -8.22
N SER A 69 -12.27 -5.83 -7.85
CA SER A 69 -13.46 -5.03 -8.14
C SER A 69 -13.69 -3.86 -7.19
N VAL A 70 -12.79 -3.62 -6.23
CA VAL A 70 -12.93 -2.54 -5.24
C VAL A 70 -12.71 -1.18 -5.92
N LYS A 71 -13.58 -0.22 -5.60
CA LYS A 71 -13.49 1.16 -6.11
C LYS A 71 -12.12 1.77 -5.82
N GLU A 72 -11.60 2.56 -6.76
CA GLU A 72 -10.32 3.24 -6.62
C GLU A 72 -10.21 4.02 -5.28
N GLY A 73 -9.08 3.78 -4.60
CA GLY A 73 -8.74 4.28 -3.27
C GLY A 73 -9.46 3.62 -2.09
N PHE A 74 -10.38 2.67 -2.31
CA PHE A 74 -10.97 1.90 -1.20
C PHE A 74 -10.27 0.57 -0.95
N GLN A 75 -9.23 0.25 -1.73
CA GLN A 75 -8.54 -1.04 -1.65
C GLN A 75 -7.91 -1.28 -0.28
N GLU A 76 -7.29 -0.25 0.28
CA GLU A 76 -6.60 -0.27 1.56
C GLU A 76 -7.60 -0.45 2.71
N THR A 77 -8.64 0.39 2.78
CA THR A 77 -9.65 0.29 3.85
C THR A 77 -10.39 -1.04 3.79
N THR A 78 -10.77 -1.51 2.59
CA THR A 78 -11.45 -2.80 2.43
C THR A 78 -10.57 -3.97 2.85
N PHE A 79 -9.26 -3.89 2.66
CA PHE A 79 -8.33 -4.89 3.17
C PHE A 79 -8.23 -4.86 4.69
N ILE A 80 -7.99 -3.68 5.27
CA ILE A 80 -7.76 -3.52 6.70
C ILE A 80 -9.00 -3.88 7.51
N GLU A 81 -10.20 -3.55 7.02
CA GLU A 81 -11.49 -3.94 7.62
C GLU A 81 -11.69 -5.45 7.71
N GLN A 82 -10.97 -6.25 6.92
CA GLN A 82 -10.98 -7.72 7.04
C GLN A 82 -10.03 -8.23 8.13
N LEU A 83 -9.07 -7.40 8.55
CA LEU A 83 -8.02 -7.77 9.51
C LEU A 83 -8.30 -7.27 10.92
N VAL A 84 -8.83 -6.06 11.05
CA VAL A 84 -9.09 -5.36 12.32
C VAL A 84 -10.47 -4.72 12.31
N GLU A 85 -11.09 -4.67 13.48
CA GLU A 85 -12.44 -4.10 13.64
C GLU A 85 -12.42 -2.57 13.64
N ASP A 86 -11.39 -1.99 14.27
CA ASP A 86 -11.21 -0.57 14.45
C ASP A 86 -9.74 -0.16 14.48
N GLU A 87 -9.52 1.16 14.45
CA GLU A 87 -8.22 1.80 14.55
C GLU A 87 -7.54 1.55 15.91
N ASN A 88 -8.28 1.21 16.97
CA ASN A 88 -7.70 0.95 18.29
C ASN A 88 -6.87 -0.34 18.31
N GLN A 89 -7.09 -1.25 17.36
CA GLN A 89 -6.28 -2.45 17.14
C GLN A 89 -5.02 -2.19 16.30
N MET A 90 -4.82 -0.95 15.83
CA MET A 90 -3.63 -0.56 15.07
C MET A 90 -2.58 0.08 15.98
N GLU A 91 -1.32 -0.14 15.61
CA GLU A 91 -0.17 0.42 16.31
C GLU A 91 0.54 1.45 15.43
N GLY A 92 0.85 2.61 16.02
CA GLY A 92 1.62 3.67 15.40
C GLY A 92 3.13 3.48 15.58
N SER A 93 3.88 3.54 14.48
CA SER A 93 5.34 3.48 14.49
C SER A 93 5.95 4.65 13.68
N PRO A 94 6.85 5.46 14.26
CA PRO A 94 7.31 5.43 15.66
C PRO A 94 6.23 5.88 16.66
N PRO A 95 6.44 5.69 17.98
CA PRO A 95 5.49 6.13 19.00
C PRO A 95 5.04 7.59 18.80
N ALA A 96 3.79 7.86 19.10
CA ALA A 96 3.09 9.12 18.88
C ALA A 96 3.01 9.57 17.41
N CYS A 97 3.35 8.70 16.45
CA CYS A 97 3.25 8.97 15.02
C CYS A 97 3.97 10.27 14.61
N MET A 98 5.06 10.58 15.33
CA MET A 98 5.71 11.89 15.33
C MET A 98 6.63 12.14 14.13
N LYS A 99 6.92 11.12 13.33
CA LYS A 99 7.92 11.19 12.26
C LYS A 99 7.37 10.64 10.96
N ILE A 100 7.61 11.40 9.88
CA ILE A 100 7.34 10.96 8.51
C ILE A 100 8.47 10.02 8.09
N MET A 101 8.13 8.76 7.84
CA MET A 101 9.08 7.71 7.43
C MET A 101 8.89 7.27 5.97
N ASN A 102 7.83 7.75 5.32
CA ASN A 102 7.47 7.37 3.96
C ASN A 102 6.94 8.57 3.18
N TRP A 103 7.26 8.63 1.89
CA TRP A 103 6.91 9.70 0.97
C TRP A 103 6.28 9.11 -0.29
N HIS A 104 5.00 9.37 -0.49
CA HIS A 104 4.34 9.07 -1.75
C HIS A 104 4.66 10.17 -2.77
N LEU A 105 5.65 9.90 -3.63
CA LEU A 105 6.13 10.84 -4.64
C LEU A 105 5.48 10.55 -5.99
N HIS A 106 4.76 11.53 -6.53
CA HIS A 106 4.35 11.50 -7.93
C HIS A 106 5.52 11.96 -8.81
N LEU A 107 6.09 11.03 -9.56
CA LEU A 107 7.17 11.32 -10.50
C LEU A 107 6.60 11.42 -11.90
N ASP A 108 6.57 12.63 -12.44
CA ASP A 108 6.20 12.83 -13.83
C ASP A 108 7.30 12.28 -14.75
N VAL A 109 6.91 11.44 -15.70
CA VAL A 109 7.86 10.91 -16.67
C VAL A 109 8.15 11.99 -17.71
N HIS A 110 9.28 12.67 -17.54
CA HIS A 110 9.79 13.59 -18.54
C HIS A 110 10.49 12.78 -19.62
N ASN A 111 10.06 12.94 -20.88
CA ASN A 111 10.68 12.33 -22.07
C ASN A 111 10.68 10.79 -22.08
N VAL A 112 9.49 10.16 -22.03
CA VAL A 112 9.37 8.78 -22.52
C VAL A 112 9.66 8.81 -24.02
N VAL A 113 10.89 8.52 -24.42
CA VAL A 113 11.16 8.07 -25.77
C VAL A 113 10.46 6.73 -25.88
N TYR A 114 9.24 6.74 -26.39
CA TYR A 114 8.51 5.50 -26.66
C TYR A 114 9.42 4.63 -27.52
N PRO A 115 9.75 3.39 -27.09
CA PRO A 115 10.58 2.54 -27.91
C PRO A 115 9.85 2.33 -29.24
N LYS A 116 10.51 2.65 -30.36
CA LYS A 116 9.94 2.51 -31.71
C LYS A 116 9.61 1.05 -32.08
N GLY A 117 9.95 0.11 -31.20
CA GLY A 117 9.64 -1.32 -31.31
C GLY A 117 10.13 -2.07 -30.09
N TRP A 118 9.66 -3.31 -29.93
CA TRP A 118 10.15 -4.23 -28.91
C TRP A 118 11.60 -4.64 -29.23
N MET A 119 12.55 -4.32 -28.36
CA MET A 119 13.90 -4.90 -28.43
C MET A 119 13.91 -6.15 -27.56
N LEU A 120 13.84 -7.33 -28.18
CA LEU A 120 14.23 -8.56 -27.51
C LEU A 120 15.75 -8.58 -27.47
N GLU A 121 16.36 -8.54 -26.28
CA GLU A 121 17.75 -8.91 -26.16
C GLU A 121 17.89 -10.39 -26.56
N LYS A 122 18.69 -10.67 -27.59
CA LYS A 122 18.98 -12.04 -28.06
C LYS A 122 19.94 -12.77 -27.11
N ASN A 123 19.62 -12.82 -25.82
CA ASN A 123 20.40 -13.55 -24.83
C ASN A 123 19.98 -15.03 -24.70
N LEU A 124 19.12 -15.52 -25.59
CA LEU A 124 18.55 -16.88 -25.53
C LEU A 124 19.06 -17.83 -26.61
N ASP A 125 20.08 -17.45 -27.40
CA ASP A 125 20.77 -18.39 -28.31
C ASP A 125 21.75 -19.28 -27.52
N ALA A 126 21.25 -19.97 -26.49
CA ALA A 126 21.95 -21.12 -25.94
C ALA A 126 21.79 -22.26 -26.95
N VAL A 127 22.78 -22.43 -27.82
CA VAL A 127 22.88 -23.62 -28.67
C VAL A 127 23.20 -24.80 -27.74
N ILE A 128 22.16 -25.51 -27.30
CA ILE A 128 22.33 -26.77 -26.58
C ILE A 128 22.56 -27.86 -27.65
N PRO A 129 23.75 -28.47 -27.75
CA PRO A 129 23.95 -29.60 -28.63
C PRO A 129 23.14 -30.78 -28.09
N ILE A 130 22.23 -31.30 -28.92
CA ILE A 130 21.50 -32.53 -28.65
C ILE A 130 22.51 -33.67 -28.77
N LYS A 131 22.65 -34.48 -27.71
CA LYS A 131 23.46 -35.69 -27.68
C LYS A 131 22.57 -36.91 -27.85
#